data_AF-A0A7X0AST5-F1
#
_entry.id   AF-A0A7X0AST5-F1
#
_cell.length_a   1.000
_cell.length_b   1.000
_cell.length_c   1.000
_cell.angle_alpha   90.00
_cell.angle_beta   90.00
_cell.angle_gamma   90.00
#
_symmetry.space_group_name_H-M   'P 1'
#
loop_
_entity.id
_entity.type
_entity.pdbx_description
1 polymer ?
#
loop_
_entity_poly.entity_id
_entity_poly.type
_entity_poly.pdbx_seq_one_letter_code
_entity_poly.pdbx_strand_id
1 'polypeptide(L)'
;MPRLKQKRYQQHLMFAMTIYAVVMVLVWPLVRTVTDAPTKWLLALAPLPPMLYVIGLMARRIRDSDELEQRTHLVGLGVATGVVGALSLAGGFLASAQVLPLDGSIMIWVFPLMMACYGVTRWWVARRYSDDLGCDPNDSMALQWRLAIAAAMFGFVALFAFLKRDAFHACMLLGMASTIGVVALARGVIYLRKRHAERMESRNVR
;
A
#
# COMPACT_ATOMS: atom_id res chain seq x y z
N MET A 1 -18.06 21.03 2.02
CA MET A 1 -17.74 20.00 1.00
C MET A 1 -18.13 18.63 1.55
N PRO A 2 -18.70 17.71 0.75
CA PRO A 2 -19.16 16.43 1.26
C PRO A 2 -17.95 15.55 1.62
N ARG A 3 -17.83 15.16 2.91
CA ARG A 3 -16.81 14.21 3.39
C ARG A 3 -16.83 12.96 2.51
N LEU A 4 -15.69 12.59 1.93
CA LEU A 4 -15.57 11.31 1.23
C LEU A 4 -15.85 10.18 2.21
N LYS A 5 -17.01 9.50 2.05
CA LYS A 5 -17.32 8.30 2.85
C LYS A 5 -16.16 7.32 2.72
N GLN A 6 -15.62 6.88 3.87
CA GLN A 6 -14.47 5.97 3.98
C GLN A 6 -14.53 4.80 2.97
N LYS A 7 -15.70 4.21 2.79
CA LYS A 7 -15.95 3.12 1.82
C LYS A 7 -15.65 3.52 0.37
N ARG A 8 -16.07 4.72 -0.07
CA ARG A 8 -15.81 5.23 -1.42
C ARG A 8 -14.32 5.53 -1.61
N TYR A 9 -13.69 6.20 -0.64
CA TYR A 9 -12.24 6.45 -0.69
C TYR A 9 -11.46 5.14 -0.85
N GLN A 10 -11.81 4.11 -0.07
CA GLN A 10 -11.20 2.80 -0.18
C GLN A 10 -11.44 2.14 -1.54
N GLN A 11 -12.65 2.21 -2.09
CA GLN A 11 -12.94 1.68 -3.43
C GLN A 11 -12.10 2.36 -4.52
N HIS A 12 -11.97 3.69 -4.48
CA HIS A 12 -11.16 4.43 -5.46
C HIS A 12 -9.66 4.12 -5.31
N LEU A 13 -9.16 3.97 -4.07
CA LEU A 13 -7.79 3.50 -3.83
C LEU A 13 -7.57 2.10 -4.38
N MET A 14 -8.46 1.15 -4.08
CA MET A 14 -8.34 -0.23 -4.55
C MET A 14 -8.37 -0.28 -6.08
N PHE A 15 -9.30 0.42 -6.71
CA PHE A 15 -9.41 0.49 -8.16
C PHE A 15 -8.13 1.05 -8.80
N ALA A 16 -7.57 2.14 -8.24
CA ALA A 16 -6.32 2.71 -8.73
C ALA A 16 -5.13 1.77 -8.57
N MET A 17 -5.05 1.05 -7.44
CA MET A 17 -3.99 0.05 -7.21
C MET A 17 -4.10 -1.16 -8.14
N THR A 18 -5.32 -1.61 -8.42
CA THR A 18 -5.56 -2.67 -9.42
C THR A 18 -5.11 -2.21 -10.81
N ILE A 19 -5.47 -0.98 -11.21
CA ILE A 19 -5.00 -0.41 -12.48
C ILE A 19 -3.48 -0.35 -12.50
N TYR A 20 -2.84 0.16 -11.45
CA TYR A 20 -1.38 0.22 -11.35
C TYR A 20 -0.74 -1.16 -11.54
N ALA A 21 -1.26 -2.20 -10.86
CA ALA A 21 -0.75 -3.56 -10.97
C ALA A 21 -0.92 -4.13 -12.39
N VAL A 22 -2.10 -3.95 -13.00
CA VAL A 22 -2.38 -4.38 -14.38
C VAL A 22 -1.44 -3.69 -15.37
N VAL A 23 -1.27 -2.37 -15.24
CA VAL A 23 -0.35 -1.58 -16.06
C VAL A 23 1.07 -2.11 -15.91
N MET A 24 1.56 -2.31 -14.69
CA MET A 24 2.90 -2.87 -14.47
C MET A 24 3.09 -4.23 -15.15
N VAL A 25 2.14 -5.15 -15.01
CA VAL A 25 2.23 -6.50 -15.60
C VAL A 25 2.17 -6.49 -17.13
N LEU A 26 1.33 -5.64 -17.73
CA LEU A 26 1.22 -5.53 -19.20
C LEU A 26 2.35 -4.74 -19.83
N VAL A 27 2.75 -3.63 -19.22
CA VAL A 27 3.66 -2.65 -19.82
C VAL A 27 5.12 -3.07 -19.70
N TRP A 28 5.53 -3.66 -18.57
CA TRP A 28 6.92 -4.05 -18.35
C TRP A 28 7.52 -4.97 -19.43
N PRO A 29 6.84 -6.03 -19.89
CA PRO A 29 7.34 -6.84 -21.01
C PRO A 29 7.33 -6.08 -22.34
N LEU A 30 6.37 -5.19 -22.55
CA LEU A 30 6.20 -4.44 -23.79
C LEU A 30 7.26 -3.33 -23.95
N VAL A 31 7.69 -2.71 -22.85
CA VAL A 31 8.81 -1.75 -22.82
C VAL A 31 10.11 -2.38 -23.31
N ARG A 32 10.31 -3.68 -23.08
CA ARG A 32 11.54 -4.40 -23.50
C ARG A 32 11.56 -4.72 -24.99
N THR A 33 10.41 -4.81 -25.65
CA THR A 33 10.30 -5.19 -27.07
C THR A 33 10.26 -3.99 -28.01
N VAL A 34 9.95 -2.79 -27.50
CA VAL A 34 9.80 -1.59 -28.32
C VAL A 34 11.15 -0.86 -28.44
N THR A 35 11.62 -0.68 -29.67
CA THR A 35 12.86 0.05 -29.99
C THR A 35 12.61 1.55 -30.22
N ASP A 36 11.39 1.94 -30.58
CA ASP A 36 11.02 3.34 -30.81
C ASP A 36 11.05 4.16 -29.52
N ALA A 37 11.89 5.20 -29.53
CA ALA A 37 12.06 6.12 -28.41
C ALA A 37 10.74 6.72 -27.88
N PRO A 38 9.86 7.35 -28.70
CA PRO A 38 8.66 8.02 -28.17
C PRO A 38 7.67 7.05 -27.53
N THR A 39 7.47 5.87 -28.12
CA THR A 39 6.58 4.84 -27.60
C THR A 39 7.14 4.24 -26.31
N LYS A 40 8.46 4.07 -26.22
CA LYS A 40 9.14 3.60 -25.01
C LYS A 40 9.00 4.58 -23.83
N TRP A 41 9.08 5.89 -24.08
CA TRP A 41 8.81 6.91 -23.05
C TRP A 41 7.36 6.83 -22.55
N LEU A 42 6.40 6.74 -23.46
CA LEU A 42 4.98 6.67 -23.10
C LEU A 42 4.67 5.43 -22.25
N LEU A 43 5.23 4.27 -22.64
CA LEU A 43 5.10 3.03 -21.89
C LEU A 43 5.81 3.12 -20.53
N ALA A 44 7.03 3.65 -20.45
CA ALA A 44 7.75 3.78 -19.18
C ALA A 44 7.03 4.70 -18.16
N LEU A 45 6.29 5.71 -18.64
CA LEU A 45 5.53 6.65 -17.81
C LEU A 45 4.09 6.19 -17.53
N ALA A 46 3.59 5.16 -18.21
CA ALA A 46 2.25 4.60 -17.99
C ALA A 46 1.86 4.27 -16.53
N PRO A 47 2.77 3.86 -15.61
CA PRO A 47 2.41 3.63 -14.21
C PRO A 47 2.26 4.93 -13.38
N LEU A 48 2.66 6.10 -13.90
CA LEU A 48 2.59 7.36 -13.16
C LEU A 48 1.15 7.90 -12.98
N PRO A 49 0.27 7.92 -13.99
CA PRO A 49 -1.09 8.45 -13.82
C PRO A 49 -1.91 7.78 -12.70
N PRO A 50 -1.93 6.44 -12.57
CA PRO A 50 -2.59 5.78 -11.43
C PRO A 50 -2.00 6.24 -10.08
N MET A 51 -0.70 6.47 -10.03
CA MET A 51 -0.01 6.88 -8.82
C MET A 51 -0.32 8.32 -8.43
N LEU A 52 -0.33 9.24 -9.39
CA LEU A 52 -0.74 10.62 -9.19
C LEU A 52 -2.21 10.70 -8.74
N TYR A 53 -3.06 9.83 -9.26
CA TYR A 53 -4.45 9.72 -8.81
C TYR A 53 -4.54 9.31 -7.33
N VAL A 54 -3.75 8.32 -6.89
CA VAL A 54 -3.68 7.91 -5.47
C VAL A 54 -3.21 9.06 -4.58
N ILE A 55 -2.17 9.79 -4.99
CA ILE A 55 -1.67 10.96 -4.27
C ILE A 55 -2.75 12.05 -4.17
N GLY A 56 -3.44 12.33 -5.28
CA GLY A 56 -4.55 13.29 -5.31
C GLY A 56 -5.71 12.88 -4.40
N LEU A 57 -6.04 11.59 -4.35
CA LEU A 57 -7.07 11.05 -3.47
C LEU A 57 -6.66 11.18 -2.00
N MET A 58 -5.39 10.94 -1.68
CA MET A 58 -4.82 11.15 -0.35
C MET A 58 -4.88 12.64 0.05
N ALA A 59 -4.50 13.55 -0.84
CA ALA A 59 -4.56 14.99 -0.58
C ALA A 59 -5.99 15.47 -0.33
N ARG A 60 -6.97 14.97 -1.09
CA ARG A 60 -8.40 15.25 -0.85
C ARG A 60 -8.84 14.76 0.52
N ARG A 61 -8.44 13.54 0.90
CA ARG A 61 -8.75 13.00 2.24
C ARG A 61 -8.17 13.86 3.35
N ILE A 62 -6.90 14.28 3.25
CA ILE A 62 -6.25 15.13 4.26
C ILE A 62 -6.96 16.48 4.40
N ARG A 63 -7.46 17.04 3.29
CA ARG A 63 -8.22 18.30 3.27
C ARG A 63 -9.61 18.19 3.90
N ASP A 64 -10.25 17.03 3.76
CA ASP A 64 -11.60 16.77 4.30
C ASP A 64 -11.57 16.28 5.76
N SER A 65 -10.36 16.05 6.31
CA SER A 65 -10.11 15.60 7.68
C SER A 65 -10.22 16.75 8.70
N ASP A 66 -10.39 16.38 9.96
CA ASP A 66 -10.37 17.33 11.08
C ASP A 66 -8.96 17.90 11.33
N GLU A 67 -8.85 19.00 12.06
CA GLU A 67 -7.59 19.73 12.28
C GLU A 67 -6.52 18.85 12.97
N LEU A 68 -6.93 18.03 13.95
CA LEU A 68 -6.03 17.09 14.64
C LEU A 68 -5.51 16.00 13.68
N GLU A 69 -6.38 15.46 12.83
CA GLU A 69 -5.99 14.49 11.81
C GLU A 69 -5.07 15.11 10.76
N GLN A 70 -5.38 16.32 10.29
CA GLN A 70 -4.56 17.06 9.33
C GLN A 70 -3.18 17.38 9.89
N ARG A 71 -3.08 17.80 11.16
CA ARG A 71 -1.79 18.03 11.84
C ARG A 71 -0.98 16.75 11.94
N THR A 72 -1.62 15.63 12.27
CA THR A 72 -0.95 14.32 12.31
C THR A 72 -0.42 13.92 10.94
N HIS A 73 -1.20 14.16 9.89
CA HIS A 73 -0.78 13.94 8.50
C HIS A 73 0.40 14.81 8.09
N LEU A 74 0.40 16.09 8.45
CA LEU A 74 1.48 17.03 8.18
C LEU A 74 2.78 16.63 8.89
N VAL A 75 2.72 16.27 10.18
CA VAL A 75 3.89 15.78 10.91
C VAL A 75 4.40 14.48 10.29
N GLY A 76 3.51 13.54 9.96
CA GLY A 76 3.88 12.29 9.31
C GLY A 76 4.58 12.49 7.97
N LEU A 77 4.04 13.35 7.11
CA LEU A 77 4.62 13.67 5.80
C LEU A 77 5.91 14.47 5.93
N GLY A 78 5.99 15.41 6.89
CA GLY A 78 7.18 16.20 7.14
C GLY A 78 8.37 15.34 7.58
N VAL A 79 8.16 14.44 8.54
CA VAL A 79 9.19 13.49 8.98
C VAL A 79 9.59 12.55 7.85
N ALA A 80 8.61 12.00 7.12
CA ALA A 80 8.91 11.12 5.98
C ALA A 80 9.73 11.80 4.89
N THR A 81 9.37 13.04 4.54
CA THR A 81 10.07 13.84 3.53
C THR A 81 11.47 14.20 4.01
N GLY A 82 11.63 14.60 5.28
CA GLY A 82 12.93 14.92 5.87
C GLY A 82 13.87 13.72 5.89
N VAL A 83 13.40 12.56 6.35
CA VAL A 83 14.20 11.32 6.42
C VAL A 83 14.58 10.84 5.02
N VAL A 84 13.61 10.71 4.11
CA VAL A 84 13.89 10.22 2.76
C VAL A 84 14.73 11.22 1.96
N GLY A 85 14.50 12.52 2.13
CA GLY A 85 15.32 13.58 1.53
C GLY A 85 16.77 13.52 2.00
N ALA A 86 17.00 13.40 3.32
CA ALA A 86 18.35 13.26 3.87
C ALA A 86 19.06 11.99 3.39
N LEU A 87 18.36 10.85 3.35
CA LEU A 87 18.90 9.60 2.81
C LEU A 87 19.21 9.70 1.32
N SER A 88 18.37 10.38 0.55
CA SER A 88 18.58 10.58 -0.89
C SER A 88 19.79 11.49 -1.15
N LEU A 89 19.95 12.54 -0.34
CA LEU A 89 21.11 13.44 -0.41
C LEU A 89 22.40 12.70 -0.03
N ALA A 90 22.39 11.94 1.07
CA ALA A 90 23.52 11.11 1.47
C ALA A 90 23.88 10.09 0.38
N GLY A 91 22.88 9.39 -0.18
CA GLY A 91 23.06 8.48 -1.31
C GLY A 91 23.65 9.18 -2.54
N GLY A 92 23.20 10.39 -2.85
CA GLY A 92 23.73 11.22 -3.93
C GLY A 92 25.20 11.57 -3.74
N PHE A 93 25.60 11.98 -2.54
CA PHE A 93 27.02 12.24 -2.23
C PHE A 93 27.87 10.97 -2.33
N LEU A 94 27.39 9.85 -1.79
CA LEU A 94 28.07 8.56 -1.86
C LEU A 94 28.25 8.07 -3.30
N ALA A 95 27.24 8.28 -4.16
CA ALA A 95 27.34 8.00 -5.59
C ALA A 95 28.29 8.95 -6.31
N SER A 96 28.26 10.25 -6.00
CA SER A 96 29.20 11.22 -6.59
C SER A 96 30.65 10.93 -6.23
N ALA A 97 30.90 10.44 -5.02
CA ALA A 97 32.22 10.05 -4.54
C ALA A 97 32.67 8.67 -5.06
N GLN A 98 31.86 8.02 -5.92
CA GLN A 98 32.10 6.68 -6.46
C GLN A 98 32.30 5.60 -5.36
N VAL A 99 31.80 5.85 -4.14
CA VAL A 99 31.89 4.90 -3.02
C VAL A 99 30.83 3.80 -3.18
N LEU A 100 29.65 4.16 -3.70
CA LEU A 100 28.55 3.23 -3.96
C LEU A 100 28.04 3.41 -5.40
N PRO A 101 28.12 2.39 -6.25
CA PRO A 101 27.49 2.41 -7.57
C PRO A 101 25.97 2.30 -7.39
N LEU A 102 25.28 3.45 -7.35
CA LEU A 102 23.81 3.50 -7.30
C LEU A 102 23.24 3.46 -8.73
N ASP A 103 22.45 2.44 -9.03
CA ASP A 103 21.68 2.35 -10.26
C ASP A 103 20.36 3.15 -10.18
N GLY A 104 19.83 3.58 -11.32
CA GLY A 104 18.56 4.31 -11.43
C GLY A 104 17.36 3.56 -10.84
N SER A 105 17.47 2.23 -10.72
CA SER A 105 16.52 1.38 -10.00
C SER A 105 16.26 1.82 -8.54
N ILE A 106 17.21 2.52 -7.90
CA ILE A 106 17.05 3.05 -6.54
C ILE A 106 15.90 4.08 -6.44
N MET A 107 15.62 4.82 -7.52
CA MET A 107 14.59 5.86 -7.54
C MET A 107 13.18 5.28 -7.39
N ILE A 108 12.99 4.01 -7.80
CA ILE A 108 11.71 3.29 -7.63
C ILE A 108 11.40 3.09 -6.14
N TRP A 109 12.42 2.99 -5.28
CA TRP A 109 12.29 2.73 -3.84
C TRP A 109 12.06 3.99 -3.00
N VAL A 110 12.30 5.18 -3.55
CA VAL A 110 12.12 6.45 -2.86
C VAL A 110 10.67 6.61 -2.39
N PHE A 111 9.72 6.34 -3.28
CA PHE A 111 8.30 6.46 -2.95
C PHE A 111 7.85 5.43 -1.88
N PRO A 112 8.13 4.11 -2.02
CA PRO A 112 7.86 3.13 -0.98
C PRO A 112 8.46 3.48 0.38
N LEU A 113 9.71 3.94 0.41
CA LEU A 113 10.38 4.33 1.65
C LEU A 113 9.68 5.54 2.29
N MET A 114 9.28 6.52 1.48
CA MET A 114 8.53 7.68 1.97
C MET A 114 7.18 7.28 2.57
N MET A 115 6.44 6.36 1.92
CA MET A 115 5.18 5.84 2.47
C MET A 115 5.40 5.03 3.76
N ALA A 116 6.49 4.27 3.85
CA ALA A 116 6.85 3.53 5.06
C ALA A 116 7.16 4.47 6.23
N CYS A 117 8.03 5.45 6.04
CA CYS A 117 8.34 6.47 7.05
C CYS A 117 7.10 7.26 7.48
N TYR A 118 6.24 7.61 6.52
CA TYR A 118 4.97 8.28 6.79
C TYR A 118 4.05 7.41 7.65
N GLY A 119 3.88 6.13 7.31
CA GLY A 119 3.03 5.19 8.04
C GLY A 119 3.51 4.97 9.48
N VAL A 120 4.82 4.77 9.67
CA VAL A 120 5.45 4.60 10.98
C VAL A 120 5.27 5.86 11.83
N THR A 121 5.57 7.04 11.27
CA THR A 121 5.44 8.31 11.99
C THR A 121 3.99 8.56 12.38
N ARG A 122 3.04 8.37 11.45
CA ARG A 122 1.62 8.53 11.73
C ARG A 122 1.15 7.62 12.85
N TRP A 123 1.55 6.35 12.83
CA TRP A 123 1.18 5.39 13.88
C TRP A 123 1.76 5.77 15.24
N TRP A 124 3.01 6.21 15.27
CA TRP A 124 3.67 6.65 16.50
C TRP A 124 3.04 7.93 17.08
N VAL A 125 2.70 8.90 16.24
CA VAL A 125 2.00 10.12 16.65
C VAL A 125 0.59 9.80 17.11
N ALA A 126 -0.16 8.97 16.36
CA ALA A 126 -1.51 8.57 16.73
C ALA A 126 -1.54 7.92 18.11
N ARG A 127 -0.59 7.03 18.42
CA ARG A 127 -0.45 6.38 19.74
C ARG A 127 -0.35 7.36 20.91
N ARG A 128 0.15 8.58 20.71
CA ARG A 128 0.24 9.58 21.77
C ARG A 128 -1.10 10.27 22.07
N TYR A 129 -2.05 10.21 21.14
CA TYR A 129 -3.40 10.75 21.28
C TYR A 129 -4.45 9.66 21.45
N SER A 130 -4.09 8.38 21.22
CA SER A 130 -5.01 7.25 21.10
C SER A 130 -4.86 6.19 22.19
N ASP A 131 -4.95 6.57 23.47
CA ASP A 131 -5.50 5.63 24.46
C ASP A 131 -7.04 5.53 24.32
N ASP A 132 -7.70 6.48 23.62
CA ASP A 132 -9.17 6.51 23.49
C ASP A 132 -9.77 6.19 22.10
N LEU A 133 -8.96 6.01 21.04
CA LEU A 133 -9.48 5.69 19.68
C LEU A 133 -9.72 4.18 19.45
N GLY A 134 -9.72 3.37 20.52
CA GLY A 134 -9.93 1.93 20.49
C GLY A 134 -11.40 1.49 20.35
N CYS A 135 -12.37 2.40 20.43
CA CYS A 135 -13.80 2.07 20.39
C CYS A 135 -14.52 2.75 19.23
N ASP A 136 -14.24 2.33 17.99
CA ASP A 136 -15.27 2.30 16.95
C ASP A 136 -15.50 0.83 16.52
N PRO A 137 -16.54 0.15 17.05
CA PRO A 137 -16.91 -1.20 16.66
C PRO A 137 -17.34 -1.31 15.18
N ASN A 138 -17.53 -0.18 14.50
CA ASN A 138 -18.15 -0.07 13.19
C ASN A 138 -17.20 0.45 12.09
N ASP A 139 -15.89 0.59 12.35
CA ASP A 139 -14.85 0.80 11.30
C ASP A 139 -14.54 -0.51 10.55
N SER A 140 -15.58 -1.34 10.38
CA SER A 140 -15.58 -2.69 9.84
C SER A 140 -15.91 -2.68 8.34
N MET A 141 -15.03 -2.08 7.53
CA MET A 141 -14.64 -2.78 6.30
C MET A 141 -13.43 -3.60 6.69
N ALA A 142 -13.75 -4.74 7.27
CA ALA A 142 -12.86 -5.49 8.14
C ALA A 142 -11.48 -5.68 7.50
N LEU A 143 -10.42 -5.36 8.26
CA LEU A 143 -9.02 -5.52 7.89
C LEU A 143 -8.72 -6.84 7.15
N GLN A 144 -9.48 -7.91 7.48
CA GLN A 144 -9.53 -9.18 6.76
C GLN A 144 -9.85 -9.08 5.26
N TRP A 145 -10.83 -8.27 4.83
CA TRP A 145 -11.13 -8.03 3.41
C TRP A 145 -10.03 -7.22 2.73
N ARG A 146 -9.38 -6.30 3.45
CA ARG A 146 -8.23 -5.52 2.94
C ARG A 146 -7.01 -6.41 2.70
N LEU A 147 -6.75 -7.34 3.62
CA LEU A 147 -5.69 -8.35 3.49
C LEU A 147 -6.03 -9.41 2.43
N ALA A 148 -7.29 -9.84 2.34
CA ALA A 148 -7.74 -10.83 1.35
C ALA A 148 -7.67 -10.28 -0.09
N ILE A 149 -8.03 -9.01 -0.31
CA ILE A 149 -7.93 -8.38 -1.64
C ILE A 149 -6.47 -8.12 -2.00
N ALA A 150 -5.63 -7.69 -1.05
CA ALA A 150 -4.19 -7.57 -1.27
C ALA A 150 -3.57 -8.94 -1.61
N ALA A 151 -3.93 -10.00 -0.88
CA ALA A 151 -3.50 -11.37 -1.16
C ALA A 151 -4.00 -11.87 -2.53
N ALA A 152 -5.24 -11.56 -2.91
CA ALA A 152 -5.79 -11.89 -4.22
C ALA A 152 -5.07 -11.12 -5.34
N MET A 153 -4.68 -9.86 -5.10
CA MET A 153 -3.93 -9.05 -6.07
C MET A 153 -2.50 -9.58 -6.22
N PHE A 154 -1.81 -9.89 -5.11
CA PHE A 154 -0.50 -10.56 -5.14
C PHE A 154 -0.58 -11.95 -5.76
N GLY A 155 -1.63 -12.72 -5.48
CA GLY A 155 -1.88 -14.04 -6.08
C GLY A 155 -2.19 -13.97 -7.57
N PHE A 156 -2.93 -12.96 -8.02
CA PHE A 156 -3.20 -12.73 -9.44
C PHE A 156 -1.93 -12.32 -10.21
N VAL A 157 -1.12 -11.43 -9.64
CA VAL A 157 0.19 -11.05 -10.19
C VAL A 157 1.14 -12.26 -10.20
N ALA A 158 1.12 -13.11 -9.17
CA ALA A 158 1.90 -14.35 -9.11
C ALA A 158 1.46 -15.38 -10.16
N LEU A 159 0.16 -15.58 -10.33
CA LEU A 159 -0.41 -16.47 -11.35
C LEU A 159 -0.01 -15.99 -12.75
N PHE A 160 -0.11 -14.69 -13.02
CA PHE A 160 0.24 -14.10 -14.31
C PHE A 160 1.75 -14.15 -14.59
N ALA A 161 2.60 -14.01 -13.57
CA ALA A 161 4.05 -14.22 -13.67
C ALA A 161 4.41 -15.70 -13.90
N PHE A 162 3.67 -16.63 -13.30
CA PHE A 162 3.82 -18.07 -13.50
C PHE A 162 3.48 -18.49 -14.94
N LEU A 163 2.45 -17.88 -15.54
CA LEU A 163 2.08 -18.08 -16.95
C LEU A 163 3.15 -17.60 -17.95
N LYS A 164 4.04 -16.68 -17.56
CA LYS A 164 5.12 -16.15 -18.42
C LYS A 164 6.49 -16.82 -18.25
N ARG A 165 6.58 -17.95 -17.53
CA ARG A 165 7.82 -18.76 -17.35
C ARG A 165 8.99 -18.08 -16.60
N ASP A 166 8.75 -16.98 -15.89
CA ASP A 166 9.74 -16.37 -14.98
C ASP A 166 9.63 -17.01 -13.58
N ALA A 167 10.18 -18.22 -13.45
CA ALA A 167 10.02 -19.10 -12.28
C ALA A 167 10.47 -18.48 -10.93
N PHE A 168 11.46 -17.59 -10.94
CA PHE A 168 12.01 -16.98 -9.72
C PHE A 168 11.06 -15.92 -9.11
N HIS A 169 10.46 -15.07 -9.93
CA HIS A 169 9.51 -14.05 -9.46
C HIS A 169 8.16 -14.66 -9.07
N ALA A 170 7.73 -15.72 -9.77
CA ALA A 170 6.49 -16.41 -9.48
C ALA A 170 6.52 -17.13 -8.12
N CYS A 171 7.64 -17.80 -7.77
CA CYS A 171 7.79 -18.45 -6.46
C CYS A 171 7.85 -17.45 -5.30
N MET A 172 8.52 -16.31 -5.46
CA MET A 172 8.59 -15.26 -4.42
C MET A 172 7.21 -14.66 -4.13
N LEU A 173 6.42 -14.40 -5.18
CA LEU A 173 5.08 -13.83 -5.05
C LEU A 173 4.06 -14.84 -4.51
N LEU A 174 4.15 -16.13 -4.88
CA LEU A 174 3.37 -17.21 -4.27
C LEU A 174 3.69 -17.37 -2.77
N GLY A 175 4.97 -17.25 -2.40
CA GLY A 175 5.40 -17.25 -1.01
C GLY A 175 4.75 -16.11 -0.21
N MET A 176 4.74 -14.89 -0.74
CA MET A 176 4.07 -13.74 -0.12
C MET A 176 2.55 -13.89 -0.07
N ALA A 177 1.92 -14.45 -1.11
CA ALA A 177 0.48 -14.71 -1.12
C ALA A 177 0.07 -15.76 -0.07
N SER A 178 0.89 -16.79 0.14
CA SER A 178 0.63 -17.84 1.14
C SER A 178 0.70 -17.30 2.57
N THR A 179 1.69 -16.47 2.90
CA THR A 179 1.84 -15.91 4.25
C THR A 179 0.70 -14.95 4.59
N ILE A 180 0.30 -14.10 3.63
CA ILE A 180 -0.85 -13.20 3.81
C ILE A 180 -2.16 -14.00 3.92
N GLY A 181 -2.32 -15.06 3.13
CA GLY A 181 -3.48 -15.97 3.18
C GLY A 181 -3.61 -16.69 4.53
N VAL A 182 -2.50 -17.20 5.08
CA VAL A 182 -2.46 -17.86 6.39
C VAL A 182 -2.83 -16.89 7.51
N VAL A 183 -2.32 -15.65 7.47
CA VAL A 183 -2.65 -14.63 8.47
C VAL A 183 -4.13 -14.23 8.38
N ALA A 184 -4.69 -14.14 7.17
CA ALA A 184 -6.11 -13.86 6.97
C ALA A 184 -7.01 -15.00 7.49
N LEU A 185 -6.66 -16.26 7.20
CA LEU A 185 -7.37 -17.45 7.68
C LEU A 185 -7.31 -17.56 9.21
N ALA A 186 -6.13 -17.41 9.80
CA ALA A 186 -5.95 -17.48 11.25
C ALA A 186 -6.83 -16.44 11.98
N ARG A 187 -6.88 -15.21 11.46
CA ARG A 187 -7.74 -14.17 12.05
C ARG A 187 -9.23 -14.37 11.79
N GLY A 188 -9.61 -14.91 10.62
CA GLY A 188 -10.99 -15.31 10.34
C GLY A 188 -11.50 -16.39 11.31
N VAL A 189 -10.67 -17.38 11.62
CA VAL A 189 -10.99 -18.42 12.61
C VAL A 189 -11.14 -17.82 14.01
N ILE A 190 -10.27 -16.90 14.42
CA ILE A 190 -10.39 -16.22 15.71
C ILE A 190 -11.68 -15.40 15.81
N TYR A 191 -12.06 -14.70 14.74
CA TYR A 191 -13.31 -13.94 14.69
C TYR A 191 -14.55 -14.84 14.81
N LEU A 192 -14.57 -15.96 14.08
CA LEU A 192 -15.65 -16.93 14.16
C LEU A 192 -15.77 -17.56 15.55
N ARG A 193 -14.65 -17.88 16.20
CA ARG A 193 -14.63 -18.41 17.57
C ARG A 193 -15.21 -17.42 18.58
N LYS A 194 -14.87 -16.13 18.47
CA LYS A 194 -15.46 -15.08 19.32
C LYS A 194 -16.97 -14.94 19.11
N ARG A 195 -17.43 -14.93 17.86
CA ARG A 195 -18.87 -14.87 17.55
C ARG A 195 -19.64 -16.09 18.04
N HIS A 196 -19.02 -17.27 18.01
CA HIS A 196 -19.60 -18.48 18.58
C HIS A 196 -19.66 -18.41 20.11
N ALA A 197 -18.65 -17.86 20.78
CA ALA A 197 -18.67 -17.65 22.23
C ALA A 197 -19.81 -16.70 22.66
N GLU A 198 -19.96 -15.55 22.00
CA GLU A 198 -21.03 -14.57 22.26
C GLU A 198 -22.44 -15.15 22.00
N ARG A 199 -22.59 -16.02 20.99
CA ARG A 199 -23.86 -16.74 20.71
C ARG A 199 -24.20 -17.80 21.76
N MET A 200 -23.21 -18.40 22.41
CA MET A 200 -23.44 -19.40 23.46
C MET A 200 -23.82 -18.72 24.78
N GLU A 201 -23.20 -17.56 25.07
CA GLU A 201 -23.50 -16.76 26.27
C GLU A 201 -24.91 -16.17 26.23
N SER A 202 -25.34 -15.63 25.08
CA SER A 202 -26.72 -15.13 24.89
C SER A 202 -27.82 -16.21 24.91
N ARG A 203 -27.46 -17.49 24.74
CA ARG A 203 -28.38 -18.63 24.85
C ARG A 203 -28.50 -19.16 26.28
N ASN A 204 -27.54 -18.85 27.16
CA ASN A 204 -27.54 -19.31 28.56
C ASN A 204 -28.20 -18.31 29.53
N VAL A 205 -28.53 -17.12 29.04
CA VAL A 205 -29.17 -16.02 29.81
C VAL A 205 -30.70 -15.96 29.55
N ARG A 206 -31.25 -16.90 28.77
CA ARG A 206 -32.67 -16.98 28.42
C ARG A 206 -33.22 -18.34 28.84
#